data_AF-A0A022W4H9-F1
#
_entry.id   AF-A0A022W4H9-F1
#
_cell.length_a   1.000
_cell.length_b   1.000
_cell.length_c   1.000
_cell.angle_alpha   90.00
_cell.angle_beta   90.00
_cell.angle_gamma   90.00
#
_symmetry.space_group_name_H-M   'P 1'
#
loop_
_entity.id
_entity.type
_entity.pdbx_description
1 polymer ?
#
loop_
_entity_poly.entity_id
_entity_poly.type
_entity_poly.pdbx_seq_one_letter_code
_entity_poly.pdbx_strand_id
1 'polypeptide(L)'
;MRATQQLDAIGSRTNELLNKPLDPRAAEAENMRYSVFDLNTYLTANDTKFSSWIELYGPETLPQDNYTHPTKWDFSNIEMTLASGPFIVSGYGNRTEIPPSPFSMRDIVIVTDGSCASTCSIFTDLMRRHGSKFIAVGGRPQRGPMQAVGGVKGAQVLTFRYLYYVVWFLYEKLSTPEEQALLEKTRVGEMYQKGLFTLGRLGSRGRNSAVNFRNAIWNEDKARTPRQFVYEPAECKTFFTPDALYDPLAWWTRLAKSWWGLKDICV
;
A
#
# COMPACT_ATOMS: atom_id res chain seq x y z
N MET A 1 -5.50 -1.44 -8.11
CA MET A 1 -6.63 -1.72 -7.17
C MET A 1 -7.62 -2.61 -7.89
N ARG A 2 -8.48 -3.40 -7.21
CA ARG A 2 -9.57 -4.10 -7.93
C ARG A 2 -10.54 -3.05 -8.50
N ALA A 3 -10.90 -3.16 -9.76
CA ALA A 3 -11.80 -2.24 -10.45
C ALA A 3 -13.26 -2.58 -10.10
N THR A 4 -13.67 -2.16 -8.89
CA THR A 4 -15.04 -2.40 -8.38
C THR A 4 -15.97 -1.27 -8.76
N GLN A 5 -17.26 -1.57 -8.91
CA GLN A 5 -18.31 -0.57 -9.14
C GLN A 5 -18.30 0.54 -8.08
N GLN A 6 -18.02 0.20 -6.82
CA GLN A 6 -17.98 1.18 -5.73
C GLN A 6 -16.77 2.12 -5.81
N LEU A 7 -15.62 1.59 -6.22
CA LEU A 7 -14.43 2.41 -6.50
C LEU A 7 -14.73 3.41 -7.61
N ASP A 8 -15.35 2.94 -8.70
CA ASP A 8 -15.68 3.80 -9.82
C ASP A 8 -16.71 4.86 -9.47
N ALA A 9 -17.81 4.48 -8.81
CA ALA A 9 -18.88 5.41 -8.45
C ALA A 9 -18.35 6.58 -7.59
N ILE A 10 -17.50 6.29 -6.60
CA ILE A 10 -16.92 7.33 -5.75
C ILE A 10 -15.94 8.18 -6.55
N GLY A 11 -14.96 7.56 -7.21
CA GLY A 11 -13.91 8.31 -7.87
C GLY A 11 -14.37 9.07 -9.11
N SER A 12 -15.24 8.49 -9.94
CA SER A 12 -15.82 9.18 -11.09
C SER A 12 -16.56 10.44 -10.64
N ARG A 13 -17.42 10.33 -9.62
CA ARG A 13 -18.18 11.49 -9.14
C ARG A 13 -17.31 12.53 -8.46
N THR A 14 -16.37 12.11 -7.61
CA THR A 14 -15.40 13.01 -6.99
C THR A 14 -14.64 13.81 -8.05
N ASN A 15 -14.04 13.15 -9.03
CA ASN A 15 -13.22 13.82 -10.04
C ASN A 15 -14.04 14.63 -11.04
N GLU A 16 -15.29 14.24 -11.31
CA GLU A 16 -16.21 15.05 -12.09
C GLU A 16 -16.48 16.41 -11.39
N LEU A 17 -16.85 16.38 -10.10
CA LEU A 17 -17.18 17.57 -9.34
C LEU A 17 -15.96 18.48 -9.11
N LEU A 18 -14.79 17.90 -8.85
CA LEU A 18 -13.52 18.64 -8.73
C LEU A 18 -13.15 19.39 -10.03
N ASN A 19 -13.65 18.94 -11.18
CA ASN A 19 -13.45 19.58 -12.48
C ASN A 19 -14.60 20.53 -12.89
N LYS A 20 -15.63 20.67 -12.05
CA LYS A 20 -16.81 21.52 -12.29
C LYS A 20 -17.00 22.52 -11.14
N PRO A 21 -16.15 23.55 -11.01
CA PRO A 21 -16.16 24.46 -9.85
C PRO A 21 -17.46 25.27 -9.67
N LEU A 22 -18.30 25.35 -10.70
CA LEU A 22 -19.61 26.01 -10.65
C LEU A 22 -20.74 25.08 -10.15
N ASP A 23 -20.49 23.78 -10.04
CA ASP A 23 -21.46 22.85 -9.47
C ASP A 23 -21.62 23.11 -7.96
N PRO A 24 -22.84 23.18 -7.41
CA PRO A 24 -23.07 23.50 -6.00
C PRO A 24 -22.44 22.48 -5.03
N ARG A 25 -22.11 21.27 -5.49
CA ARG A 25 -21.46 20.20 -4.70
C ARG A 25 -19.93 20.17 -4.89
N ALA A 26 -19.37 21.02 -5.75
CA ALA A 26 -17.92 21.08 -5.98
C ALA A 26 -17.15 21.38 -4.69
N ALA A 27 -17.68 22.28 -3.85
CA ALA A 27 -17.07 22.60 -2.56
C ALA A 27 -17.03 21.39 -1.60
N GLU A 28 -18.04 20.52 -1.61
CA GLU A 28 -18.02 19.27 -0.84
C GLU A 28 -16.98 18.29 -1.42
N ALA A 29 -16.86 18.21 -2.75
CA ALA A 29 -15.88 17.35 -3.40
C ALA A 29 -14.42 17.69 -3.05
N GLU A 30 -14.10 18.94 -2.70
CA GLU A 30 -12.76 19.33 -2.21
C GLU A 30 -12.36 18.59 -0.93
N ASN A 31 -13.29 18.11 -0.11
CA ASN A 31 -12.98 17.24 1.05
C ASN A 31 -12.43 15.87 0.64
N MET A 32 -12.53 15.50 -0.64
CA MET A 32 -11.98 14.26 -1.18
C MET A 32 -10.58 14.46 -1.79
N ARG A 33 -10.05 15.68 -1.83
CA ARG A 33 -8.67 15.95 -2.28
C ARG A 33 -7.68 15.09 -1.50
N TYR A 34 -6.67 14.60 -2.21
CA TYR A 34 -5.58 13.77 -1.66
C TYR A 34 -6.03 12.43 -1.09
N SER A 35 -7.32 12.10 -1.20
CA SER A 35 -7.83 10.79 -0.83
C SER A 35 -7.46 9.73 -1.88
N VAL A 36 -7.78 8.48 -1.57
CA VAL A 36 -7.60 7.39 -2.53
C VAL A 36 -8.45 7.51 -3.81
N PHE A 37 -9.43 8.42 -3.81
CA PHE A 37 -10.38 8.66 -4.89
C PHE A 37 -10.09 9.94 -5.67
N ASP A 38 -9.07 10.71 -5.31
CA ASP A 38 -8.62 11.88 -6.08
C ASP A 38 -7.58 11.46 -7.13
N LEU A 39 -7.84 11.75 -8.40
CA LEU A 39 -6.95 11.44 -9.52
C LEU A 39 -5.58 12.13 -9.38
N ASN A 40 -5.54 13.34 -8.81
CA ASN A 40 -4.32 14.15 -8.71
C ASN A 40 -3.28 13.56 -7.75
N THR A 41 -3.66 12.54 -6.99
CA THR A 41 -2.82 11.75 -6.09
C THR A 41 -1.88 10.80 -6.85
N TYR A 42 -2.17 10.50 -8.12
CA TYR A 42 -1.48 9.43 -8.86
C TYR A 42 -0.67 9.92 -10.04
N LEU A 43 0.37 9.14 -10.33
CA LEU A 43 1.06 9.09 -11.61
C LEU A 43 0.86 7.72 -12.25
N THR A 44 0.98 7.65 -13.57
CA THR A 44 1.10 6.41 -14.32
C THR A 44 2.41 5.68 -13.97
N ALA A 45 2.57 4.45 -14.45
CA ALA A 45 3.83 3.71 -14.32
C ALA A 45 5.04 4.44 -14.94
N ASN A 46 4.81 5.33 -15.91
CA ASN A 46 5.82 6.11 -16.64
C ASN A 46 6.01 7.53 -16.07
N ASP A 47 5.55 7.78 -14.84
CA ASP A 47 5.74 9.05 -14.12
C ASP A 47 5.01 10.25 -14.80
N THR A 48 3.94 9.99 -15.54
CA THR A 48 3.05 11.03 -16.10
C THR A 48 1.74 11.12 -15.34
N LYS A 49 1.02 12.24 -15.48
CA LYS A 49 -0.35 12.35 -14.95
C LYS A 49 -1.33 11.54 -15.77
N PHE A 50 -2.34 10.98 -15.10
CA PHE A 50 -3.53 10.46 -15.77
C PHE A 50 -4.36 11.64 -16.31
N SER A 51 -4.90 11.49 -17.51
CA SER A 51 -5.77 12.46 -18.18
C SER A 51 -7.18 12.49 -17.60
N SER A 52 -7.65 11.37 -17.04
CA SER A 52 -8.99 11.25 -16.48
C SER A 52 -9.10 10.09 -15.48
N TRP A 53 -10.16 10.08 -14.68
CA TRP A 53 -10.47 8.96 -13.79
C TRP A 53 -10.72 7.66 -14.57
N ILE A 54 -11.36 7.76 -15.74
CA ILE A 54 -11.62 6.61 -16.63
C ILE A 54 -10.31 5.96 -17.05
N GLU A 55 -9.29 6.76 -17.37
CA GLU A 55 -7.96 6.24 -17.70
C GLU A 55 -7.34 5.50 -16.50
N LEU A 56 -7.43 6.04 -15.28
CA LEU A 56 -6.91 5.36 -14.09
C LEU A 56 -7.68 4.06 -13.81
N TYR A 57 -9.02 4.13 -13.83
CA TYR A 57 -9.90 3.04 -13.48
C TYR A 57 -9.77 1.84 -14.43
N GLY A 58 -9.48 2.10 -15.72
CA GLY A 58 -9.45 1.04 -16.73
C GLY A 58 -10.83 0.37 -16.84
N PRO A 59 -10.92 -0.97 -16.86
CA PRO A 59 -9.97 -1.85 -16.20
C PRO A 59 -8.94 -2.49 -17.13
N GLU A 60 -7.76 -2.76 -16.58
CA GLU A 60 -6.86 -3.81 -17.04
C GLU A 60 -7.46 -5.17 -16.62
N THR A 61 -7.79 -6.01 -17.61
CA THR A 61 -8.36 -7.34 -17.37
C THR A 61 -7.24 -8.36 -17.18
N LEU A 62 -7.16 -8.96 -15.99
CA LEU A 62 -6.22 -10.03 -15.67
C LEU A 62 -6.98 -11.35 -15.43
N PRO A 63 -6.34 -12.53 -15.51
CA PRO A 63 -7.01 -13.81 -15.33
C PRO A 63 -7.76 -13.96 -13.98
N GLN A 64 -7.33 -13.22 -12.95
CA GLN A 64 -7.92 -13.28 -11.61
C GLN A 64 -9.09 -12.30 -11.44
N ASP A 65 -9.00 -11.11 -12.05
CA ASP A 65 -10.01 -10.06 -11.96
C ASP A 65 -9.72 -8.86 -12.87
N ASN A 66 -10.62 -7.88 -12.85
CA ASN A 66 -10.42 -6.55 -13.37
C ASN A 66 -9.74 -5.64 -12.34
N TYR A 67 -8.71 -4.92 -12.78
CA TYR A 67 -7.95 -4.01 -11.95
C TYR A 67 -7.83 -2.63 -12.60
N THR A 68 -7.68 -1.61 -11.77
CA THR A 68 -7.23 -0.29 -12.23
C THR A 68 -5.84 -0.40 -12.83
N HIS A 69 -5.48 0.53 -13.71
CA HIS A 69 -4.11 0.61 -14.19
C HIS A 69 -3.12 0.82 -13.03
N PRO A 70 -1.85 0.42 -13.19
CA PRO A 70 -0.81 0.63 -12.19
C PRO A 70 -0.61 2.12 -11.89
N THR A 71 -0.53 2.44 -10.61
CA THR A 71 -0.36 3.81 -10.12
C THR A 71 0.90 3.94 -9.29
N LYS A 72 1.61 5.06 -9.43
CA LYS A 72 2.59 5.56 -8.45
C LYS A 72 1.97 6.72 -7.66
N TRP A 73 2.47 6.95 -6.44
CA TRP A 73 2.13 8.15 -5.69
C TRP A 73 2.84 9.36 -6.29
N ASP A 74 2.13 10.48 -6.45
CA ASP A 74 2.75 11.72 -6.89
C ASP A 74 3.39 12.46 -5.71
N PHE A 75 4.65 12.13 -5.39
CA PHE A 75 5.38 12.83 -4.34
C PHE A 75 5.78 14.27 -4.70
N SER A 76 5.62 14.70 -5.96
CA SER A 76 5.77 16.11 -6.34
C SER A 76 4.55 16.95 -5.94
N ASN A 77 3.40 16.30 -5.70
CA ASN A 77 2.24 16.94 -5.10
C ASN A 77 2.46 17.11 -3.58
N ILE A 78 3.09 18.23 -3.21
CA ILE A 78 3.48 18.49 -1.82
C ILE A 78 2.28 18.55 -0.88
N GLU A 79 1.17 19.14 -1.33
CA GLU A 79 -0.06 19.21 -0.54
C GLU A 79 -0.61 17.82 -0.21
N MET A 80 -0.61 16.90 -1.19
CA MET A 80 -0.96 15.49 -0.96
C MET A 80 -0.02 14.81 0.04
N THR A 81 1.30 15.02 -0.09
CA THR A 81 2.26 14.41 0.84
C THR A 81 2.02 14.90 2.26
N LEU A 82 1.88 16.21 2.47
CA LEU A 82 1.65 16.83 3.78
C LEU A 82 0.31 16.42 4.40
N ALA A 83 -0.73 16.24 3.58
CA ALA A 83 -2.03 15.74 4.04
C ALA A 83 -1.96 14.26 4.47
N SER A 84 -1.09 13.46 3.85
CA SER A 84 -0.96 12.02 4.09
C SER A 84 0.03 11.67 5.21
N GLY A 85 1.12 12.41 5.30
CA GLY A 85 2.14 12.32 6.34
C GLY A 85 2.76 13.70 6.51
N PRO A 86 2.99 14.20 7.73
CA PRO A 86 3.37 15.60 7.97
C PRO A 86 4.84 15.91 7.57
N PHE A 87 5.29 15.45 6.39
CA PHE A 87 6.63 15.59 5.88
C PHE A 87 6.66 15.57 4.35
N ILE A 88 7.67 16.24 3.78
CA ILE A 88 8.02 16.16 2.37
C ILE A 88 8.99 14.99 2.17
N VAL A 89 8.78 14.18 1.14
CA VAL A 89 9.66 13.05 0.83
C VAL A 89 11.02 13.57 0.33
N SER A 90 12.13 13.00 0.81
CA SER A 90 13.47 13.35 0.29
C SER A 90 13.54 13.14 -1.22
N GLY A 91 14.08 14.12 -1.95
CA GLY A 91 14.12 14.16 -3.42
C GLY A 91 13.00 14.97 -4.06
N TYR A 92 12.03 15.45 -3.27
CA TYR A 92 10.89 16.22 -3.75
C TYR A 92 10.82 17.59 -3.07
N GLY A 93 10.11 18.53 -3.71
CA GLY A 93 9.87 19.87 -3.18
C GLY A 93 11.17 20.60 -2.81
N ASN A 94 11.28 21.02 -1.55
CA ASN A 94 12.46 21.69 -1.02
C ASN A 94 13.51 20.74 -0.41
N ARG A 95 13.33 19.41 -0.53
CA ARG A 95 14.25 18.38 0.00
C ARG A 95 15.08 17.73 -1.11
N THR A 96 15.58 18.53 -2.04
CA THR A 96 16.32 18.05 -3.23
C THR A 96 17.79 17.76 -2.95
N GLU A 97 18.38 18.39 -1.94
CA GLU A 97 19.76 18.14 -1.50
C GLU A 97 19.85 16.86 -0.65
N ILE A 98 19.80 15.70 -1.31
CA ILE A 98 19.94 14.40 -0.63
C ILE A 98 21.44 14.08 -0.49
N PRO A 99 21.94 13.78 0.73
CA PRO A 99 23.30 13.32 0.90
C PRO A 99 23.50 11.97 0.19
N PRO A 100 24.71 11.68 -0.32
CA PRO A 100 25.00 10.38 -0.91
C PRO A 100 24.78 9.26 0.12
N SER A 101 24.31 8.10 -0.35
CA SER A 101 24.17 6.93 0.51
C SER A 101 25.54 6.54 1.08
N PRO A 102 25.68 6.33 2.40
CA PRO A 102 26.96 5.95 2.99
C PRO A 102 27.40 4.53 2.59
N PHE A 103 26.46 3.69 2.16
CA PHE A 103 26.70 2.32 1.72
C PHE A 103 26.00 2.05 0.39
N SER A 104 26.61 1.19 -0.44
CA SER A 104 25.91 0.60 -1.58
C SER A 104 24.79 -0.30 -1.06
N MET A 105 23.67 -0.36 -1.77
CA MET A 105 22.56 -1.25 -1.40
C MET A 105 22.99 -2.72 -1.33
N ARG A 106 24.00 -3.13 -2.12
CA ARG A 106 24.59 -4.48 -2.10
C ARG A 106 25.44 -4.77 -0.87
N ASP A 107 25.88 -3.73 -0.18
CA ASP A 107 26.65 -3.80 1.07
C ASP A 107 25.75 -3.72 2.31
N ILE A 108 24.43 -3.76 2.11
CA ILE A 108 23.43 -3.77 3.18
C ILE A 108 22.83 -5.17 3.28
N VAL A 109 22.80 -5.69 4.51
CA VAL A 109 22.06 -6.91 4.88
C VAL A 109 20.97 -6.57 5.89
N ILE A 110 19.76 -7.03 5.64
CA ILE A 110 18.60 -6.84 6.52
C ILE A 110 18.38 -8.13 7.30
N VAL A 111 18.48 -8.04 8.62
CA VAL A 111 18.17 -9.15 9.52
C VAL A 111 16.72 -9.03 9.97
N THR A 112 15.96 -10.11 9.87
CA THR A 112 14.54 -10.13 10.19
C THR A 112 14.13 -11.47 10.75
N ASP A 113 13.15 -11.49 11.65
CA ASP A 113 12.53 -12.72 12.18
C ASP A 113 11.40 -13.24 11.28
N GLY A 114 11.17 -12.61 10.13
CA GLY A 114 10.07 -12.95 9.22
C GLY A 114 8.71 -12.37 9.62
N SER A 115 8.59 -11.64 10.73
CA SER A 115 7.31 -11.06 11.18
C SER A 115 6.86 -9.84 10.37
N CYS A 116 7.74 -9.29 9.54
CA CYS A 116 7.46 -8.09 8.77
C CYS A 116 6.15 -8.19 7.98
N ALA A 117 5.29 -7.19 8.18
CA ALA A 117 4.01 -6.97 7.50
C ALA A 117 3.78 -5.45 7.34
N SER A 118 2.85 -5.04 6.48
CA SER A 118 2.52 -3.61 6.27
C SER A 118 3.69 -2.83 5.69
N THR A 119 3.92 -1.57 6.06
CA THR A 119 4.90 -0.67 5.42
C THR A 119 6.31 -1.26 5.32
N CYS A 120 6.75 -2.07 6.29
CA CYS A 120 8.07 -2.71 6.21
C CYS A 120 8.18 -3.64 5.00
N SER A 121 7.10 -4.26 4.53
CA SER A 121 7.15 -5.13 3.36
C SER A 121 7.51 -4.35 2.10
N ILE A 122 6.99 -3.13 1.96
CA ILE A 122 7.29 -2.23 0.85
C ILE A 122 8.75 -1.81 0.92
N PHE A 123 9.22 -1.42 2.11
CA PHE A 123 10.62 -1.08 2.34
C PHE A 123 11.55 -2.24 1.97
N THR A 124 11.31 -3.44 2.48
CA THR A 124 12.16 -4.61 2.20
C THR A 124 12.11 -5.01 0.73
N ASP A 125 10.97 -4.87 0.06
CA ASP A 125 10.84 -5.15 -1.38
C ASP A 125 11.70 -4.18 -2.21
N LEU A 126 11.67 -2.89 -1.89
CA LEU A 126 12.52 -1.88 -2.52
C LEU A 126 14.01 -2.13 -2.24
N MET A 127 14.38 -2.41 -0.98
CA MET A 127 15.77 -2.72 -0.61
C MET A 127 16.29 -3.95 -1.36
N ARG A 128 15.49 -5.03 -1.42
CA ARG A 128 15.81 -6.25 -2.18
C ARG A 128 16.04 -5.93 -3.66
N ARG A 129 15.13 -5.15 -4.25
CA ARG A 129 15.18 -4.77 -5.67
C ARG A 129 16.45 -4.01 -6.02
N HIS A 130 16.98 -3.22 -5.09
CA HIS A 130 18.23 -2.50 -5.26
C HIS A 130 19.49 -3.27 -4.81
N GLY A 131 19.33 -4.54 -4.40
CA GLY A 131 20.44 -5.48 -4.20
C GLY A 131 20.78 -5.80 -2.75
N SER A 132 20.04 -5.26 -1.78
CA SER A 132 20.19 -5.66 -0.38
C SER A 132 19.75 -7.10 -0.18
N LYS A 133 20.43 -7.78 0.72
CA LYS A 133 20.20 -9.19 1.03
C LYS A 133 19.62 -9.35 2.43
N PHE A 134 19.17 -10.55 2.76
CA PHE A 134 18.40 -10.82 3.95
C PHE A 134 18.95 -12.02 4.72
N ILE A 135 18.89 -11.91 6.05
CA ILE A 135 19.05 -13.02 6.98
C ILE A 135 17.71 -13.19 7.70
N ALA A 136 17.07 -14.34 7.54
CA ALA A 136 15.88 -14.72 8.29
C ALA A 136 16.27 -15.46 9.56
N VAL A 137 15.76 -15.04 10.71
CA VAL A 137 16.09 -15.60 12.03
C VAL A 137 14.90 -16.34 12.61
N GLY A 138 15.12 -17.57 13.06
CA GLY A 138 14.11 -18.38 13.75
C GLY A 138 13.25 -19.21 12.80
N GLY A 139 11.93 -19.03 12.90
CA GLY A 139 10.95 -19.87 12.21
C GLY A 139 10.89 -21.31 12.75
N ARG A 140 10.39 -22.23 11.94
CA ARG A 140 10.31 -23.66 12.32
C ARG A 140 11.71 -24.24 12.53
N PRO A 141 11.91 -25.13 13.54
CA PRO A 141 13.20 -25.74 13.88
C PRO A 141 13.61 -26.82 12.87
N GLN A 142 13.71 -26.43 11.61
CA GLN A 142 14.12 -27.28 10.49
C GLN A 142 15.07 -26.47 9.60
N ARG A 143 16.04 -27.14 8.98
CA ARG A 143 16.95 -26.51 8.01
C ARG A 143 16.21 -26.12 6.73
N GLY A 144 16.81 -25.23 5.94
CA GLY A 144 16.29 -24.80 4.64
C GLY A 144 15.59 -23.44 4.63
N PRO A 145 15.05 -23.04 3.47
CA PRO A 145 14.66 -21.65 3.21
C PRO A 145 13.60 -21.10 4.16
N MET A 146 13.75 -19.82 4.51
CA MET A 146 12.75 -19.04 5.24
C MET A 146 12.55 -17.69 4.56
N GLN A 147 11.29 -17.26 4.44
CA GLN A 147 10.93 -15.98 3.84
C GLN A 147 11.37 -14.83 4.75
N ALA A 148 11.97 -13.79 4.17
CA ALA A 148 12.36 -12.59 4.92
C ALA A 148 11.13 -11.79 5.41
N VAL A 149 10.03 -11.85 4.66
CA VAL A 149 8.77 -11.17 4.97
C VAL A 149 7.68 -12.22 4.98
N GLY A 150 7.29 -12.70 6.15
CA GLY A 150 6.25 -13.72 6.34
C GLY A 150 4.85 -13.14 6.53
N GLY A 151 4.73 -11.84 6.80
CA GLY A 151 3.46 -11.16 6.95
C GLY A 151 2.84 -10.68 5.64
N VAL A 152 1.81 -9.84 5.77
CA VAL A 152 1.05 -9.31 4.62
C VAL A 152 1.87 -8.24 3.88
N LYS A 153 2.15 -8.47 2.60
CA LYS A 153 2.87 -7.59 1.65
C LYS A 153 1.94 -6.67 0.85
N GLY A 154 0.93 -6.12 1.50
CA GLY A 154 0.00 -5.18 0.84
C GLY A 154 0.42 -3.72 1.02
N ALA A 155 0.06 -2.88 0.05
CA ALA A 155 0.55 -1.50 -0.04
C ALA A 155 -0.34 -0.48 0.69
N GLN A 156 -1.62 -0.77 0.88
CA GLN A 156 -2.54 0.12 1.57
C GLN A 156 -3.74 -0.63 2.12
N VAL A 157 -4.17 -0.26 3.33
CA VAL A 157 -5.43 -0.73 3.92
C VAL A 157 -6.45 0.40 4.00
N LEU A 158 -7.73 0.07 3.83
CA LEU A 158 -8.84 0.96 4.16
C LEU A 158 -9.70 0.30 5.23
N THR A 159 -10.01 1.05 6.29
CA THR A 159 -10.88 0.56 7.36
C THR A 159 -12.32 0.47 6.87
N PHE A 160 -13.09 -0.47 7.42
CA PHE A 160 -14.50 -0.61 7.07
C PHE A 160 -15.29 0.66 7.41
N ARG A 161 -14.91 1.34 8.51
CA ARG A 161 -15.46 2.64 8.86
C ARG A 161 -15.19 3.71 7.79
N TYR A 162 -13.96 3.75 7.26
CA TYR A 162 -13.61 4.70 6.20
C TYR A 162 -14.33 4.37 4.90
N LEU A 163 -14.42 3.08 4.52
CA LEU A 163 -15.18 2.63 3.35
C LEU A 163 -16.65 3.02 3.42
N TYR A 164 -17.28 2.87 4.60
CA TYR A 164 -18.64 3.36 4.81
C TYR A 164 -18.72 4.89 4.71
N TYR A 165 -17.79 5.61 5.34
CA TYR A 165 -17.76 7.07 5.29
C TYR A 165 -17.73 7.60 3.85
N VAL A 166 -16.89 7.05 2.98
CA VAL A 166 -16.81 7.52 1.58
C VAL A 166 -18.04 7.15 0.75
N VAL A 167 -18.70 6.03 1.06
CA VAL A 167 -19.99 5.66 0.45
C VAL A 167 -21.09 6.62 0.92
N TRP A 168 -21.16 6.89 2.22
CA TRP A 168 -22.08 7.88 2.79
C TRP A 168 -21.82 9.28 2.21
N PHE A 169 -20.56 9.66 2.04
CA PHE A 169 -20.19 10.96 1.48
C PHE A 169 -20.62 11.08 0.02
N LEU A 170 -20.35 10.05 -0.80
CA LEU A 170 -20.87 9.98 -2.17
C LEU A 170 -22.39 10.18 -2.18
N TYR A 171 -23.11 9.40 -1.36
CA TYR A 171 -24.56 9.38 -1.34
C TYR A 171 -25.18 10.70 -0.88
N GLU A 172 -24.75 11.23 0.27
CA GLU A 172 -25.36 12.40 0.91
C GLU A 172 -24.85 13.75 0.38
N LYS A 173 -23.58 13.80 -0.05
CA LYS A 173 -22.89 15.06 -0.33
C LYS A 173 -22.63 15.28 -1.80
N LEU A 174 -22.35 14.21 -2.54
CA LEU A 174 -21.93 14.34 -3.94
C LEU A 174 -23.04 14.00 -4.94
N SER A 175 -24.09 13.29 -4.51
CA SER A 175 -25.17 12.85 -5.40
C SER A 175 -26.43 13.73 -5.35
N THR A 176 -27.11 13.88 -6.49
CA THR A 176 -28.49 14.41 -6.57
C THR A 176 -29.52 13.36 -6.15
N PRO A 177 -30.78 13.73 -5.90
CA PRO A 177 -31.84 12.75 -5.63
C PRO A 177 -32.01 11.70 -6.74
N GLU A 178 -31.87 12.12 -8.00
CA GLU A 178 -31.95 11.21 -9.16
C GLU A 178 -30.75 10.24 -9.18
N GLU A 179 -29.54 10.73 -8.91
CA GLU A 179 -28.33 9.91 -8.81
C GLU A 179 -28.40 8.95 -7.61
N GLN A 180 -28.93 9.38 -6.47
CA GLN A 180 -29.18 8.53 -5.30
C GLN A 180 -30.12 7.37 -5.65
N ALA A 181 -31.24 7.64 -6.32
CA ALA A 181 -32.18 6.60 -6.76
C ALA A 181 -31.57 5.58 -7.74
N LEU A 182 -30.53 5.98 -8.49
CA LEU A 182 -29.73 5.06 -9.30
C LEU A 182 -28.76 4.25 -8.43
N LEU A 183 -28.06 4.89 -7.48
CA LEU A 183 -27.13 4.24 -6.56
C LEU A 183 -27.80 3.19 -5.66
N GLU A 184 -29.05 3.40 -5.25
CA GLU A 184 -29.85 2.44 -4.47
C GLU A 184 -29.92 1.05 -5.11
N LYS A 185 -29.88 0.99 -6.45
CA LYS A 185 -29.97 -0.25 -7.23
C LYS A 185 -28.62 -0.96 -7.38
N THR A 186 -27.56 -0.44 -6.76
CA THR A 186 -26.19 -0.92 -6.89
C THR A 186 -25.64 -1.43 -5.56
N ARG A 187 -24.43 -2.02 -5.59
CA ARG A 187 -23.72 -2.40 -4.35
C ARG A 187 -23.34 -1.20 -3.48
N VAL A 188 -23.26 0.01 -4.06
CA VAL A 188 -23.03 1.26 -3.28
C VAL A 188 -24.23 1.53 -2.38
N GLY A 189 -25.45 1.46 -2.94
CA GLY A 189 -26.70 1.61 -2.18
C GLY A 189 -26.83 0.56 -1.07
N GLU A 190 -26.47 -0.69 -1.35
CA GLU A 190 -26.45 -1.75 -0.32
C GLU A 190 -25.44 -1.44 0.80
N MET A 191 -24.23 -0.99 0.46
CA MET A 191 -23.22 -0.58 1.43
C MET A 191 -23.67 0.61 2.27
N TYR A 192 -24.40 1.56 1.68
CA TYR A 192 -24.99 2.69 2.39
C TYR A 192 -26.08 2.21 3.38
N GLN A 193 -27.09 1.50 2.88
CA GLN A 193 -28.26 1.07 3.67
C GLN A 193 -27.91 0.11 4.81
N LYS A 194 -27.03 -0.87 4.55
CA LYS A 194 -26.65 -1.91 5.53
C LYS A 194 -25.37 -1.56 6.29
N GLY A 195 -24.67 -0.51 5.91
CA GLY A 195 -23.34 -0.17 6.41
C GLY A 195 -23.32 0.06 7.91
N LEU A 196 -24.18 0.94 8.44
CA LEU A 196 -24.25 1.21 9.88
C LEU A 196 -24.61 -0.03 10.70
N PHE A 197 -25.55 -0.83 10.22
CA PHE A 197 -25.93 -2.09 10.85
C PHE A 197 -24.78 -3.11 10.88
N THR A 198 -23.98 -3.16 9.81
CA THR A 198 -22.79 -4.02 9.72
C THR A 198 -21.69 -3.52 10.65
N LEU A 199 -21.37 -2.22 10.60
CA LEU A 199 -20.38 -1.61 11.48
C LEU A 199 -20.76 -1.75 12.96
N GLY A 200 -22.04 -1.63 13.31
CA GLY A 200 -22.55 -1.80 14.68
C GLY A 200 -22.31 -3.19 15.27
N ARG A 201 -22.09 -4.22 14.44
CA ARG A 201 -21.74 -5.57 14.87
C ARG A 201 -20.24 -5.81 15.06
N LEU A 202 -19.41 -4.89 14.60
CA LEU A 202 -17.96 -5.01 14.69
C LEU A 202 -17.43 -4.30 15.93
N GLY A 203 -16.39 -4.88 16.53
CA GLY A 203 -15.60 -4.20 17.56
C GLY A 203 -15.13 -2.82 17.07
N SER A 204 -15.22 -1.81 17.94
CA SER A 204 -14.87 -0.42 17.62
C SER A 204 -15.57 0.16 16.38
N ARG A 205 -16.75 -0.37 16.03
CA ARG A 205 -17.55 0.07 14.86
C ARG A 205 -16.76 0.06 13.55
N GLY A 206 -15.96 -0.98 13.33
CA GLY A 206 -15.17 -1.17 12.11
C GLY A 206 -13.95 -0.24 11.97
N ARG A 207 -13.54 0.44 13.04
CA ARG A 207 -12.29 1.24 13.06
C ARG A 207 -11.03 0.38 12.92
N ASN A 208 -11.06 -0.83 13.48
CA ASN A 208 -9.89 -1.74 13.52
C ASN A 208 -10.02 -2.91 12.52
N SER A 209 -11.10 -2.93 11.72
CA SER A 209 -11.32 -3.91 10.66
C SER A 209 -11.01 -3.24 9.33
N ALA A 210 -10.16 -3.84 8.52
CA ALA A 210 -9.71 -3.24 7.28
C ALA A 210 -9.54 -4.28 6.17
N VAL A 211 -9.65 -3.82 4.92
CA VAL A 211 -9.28 -4.60 3.74
C VAL A 211 -7.94 -4.13 3.22
N ASN A 212 -7.17 -5.04 2.63
CA ASN A 212 -6.04 -4.66 1.81
C ASN A 212 -6.56 -4.07 0.49
N PHE A 213 -6.55 -2.75 0.38
CA PHE A 213 -7.15 -2.02 -0.72
C PHE A 213 -6.22 -1.95 -1.95
N ARG A 214 -4.90 -1.94 -1.71
CA ARG A 214 -3.89 -1.90 -2.76
C ARG A 214 -2.89 -3.02 -2.65
N ASN A 215 -2.76 -3.77 -3.73
CA ASN A 215 -1.62 -4.64 -3.94
C ASN A 215 -0.39 -3.81 -4.27
N ALA A 216 0.76 -4.19 -3.70
CA ALA A 216 2.04 -3.85 -4.29
C ALA A 216 2.25 -4.78 -5.51
N ILE A 217 2.82 -4.24 -6.59
CA ILE A 217 3.23 -4.97 -7.79
C ILE A 217 4.54 -4.37 -8.31
N TRP A 218 5.24 -5.11 -9.17
CA TRP A 218 6.33 -4.55 -9.96
C TRP A 218 5.82 -4.11 -11.32
N ASN A 219 6.23 -2.93 -11.78
CA ASN A 219 5.77 -2.35 -13.04
C ASN A 219 6.21 -3.19 -14.26
N GLU A 220 7.35 -3.86 -14.16
CA GLU A 220 7.90 -4.79 -15.15
C GLU A 220 7.20 -6.16 -15.16
N ASP A 221 6.51 -6.53 -14.08
CA ASP A 221 5.74 -7.77 -14.03
C ASP A 221 4.43 -7.60 -14.81
N LYS A 222 4.41 -8.14 -16.03
CA LYS A 222 3.25 -8.14 -16.91
C LYS A 222 2.10 -9.02 -16.41
N ALA A 223 2.40 -10.03 -15.58
CA ALA A 223 1.35 -10.81 -14.91
C ALA A 223 0.73 -10.07 -13.73
N ARG A 224 1.31 -8.92 -13.33
CA ARG A 224 0.84 -8.05 -12.26
C ARG A 224 0.66 -8.80 -10.94
N THR A 225 1.54 -9.75 -10.67
CA THR A 225 1.45 -10.63 -9.50
C THR A 225 1.52 -9.78 -8.23
N PRO A 226 0.48 -9.74 -7.39
CA PRO A 226 0.55 -9.04 -6.12
C PRO A 226 1.71 -9.59 -5.29
N ARG A 227 2.55 -8.71 -4.75
CA ARG A 227 3.74 -9.11 -3.96
C ARG A 227 3.39 -10.05 -2.81
N GLN A 228 2.16 -9.94 -2.27
CA GLN A 228 1.59 -10.86 -1.27
C GLN A 228 1.69 -12.34 -1.63
N PHE A 229 1.62 -12.69 -2.92
CA PHE A 229 1.64 -14.06 -3.41
C PHE A 229 3.01 -14.50 -3.95
N VAL A 230 4.02 -13.62 -3.85
CA VAL A 230 5.39 -13.93 -4.32
C VAL A 230 6.22 -14.48 -3.15
N TYR A 231 6.66 -15.73 -3.32
CA TYR A 231 7.59 -16.39 -2.39
C TYR A 231 9.01 -15.85 -2.59
N GLU A 232 9.62 -15.36 -1.52
CA GLU A 232 10.91 -14.67 -1.56
C GLU A 232 11.77 -15.05 -0.35
N PRO A 233 12.56 -16.13 -0.45
CA PRO A 233 13.40 -16.57 0.65
C PRO A 233 14.49 -15.54 0.95
N ALA A 234 14.93 -15.51 2.20
CA ALA A 234 16.17 -14.86 2.57
C ALA A 234 17.37 -15.66 2.04
N GLU A 235 18.48 -14.98 1.77
CA GLU A 235 19.72 -15.60 1.31
C GLU A 235 20.36 -16.49 2.40
N CYS A 236 20.04 -16.24 3.66
CA CYS A 236 20.49 -17.02 4.80
C CYS A 236 19.35 -17.18 5.79
N LYS A 237 19.16 -18.39 6.31
CA LYS A 237 18.37 -18.65 7.52
C LYS A 237 19.32 -18.95 8.66
N THR A 238 19.03 -18.46 9.86
CA THR A 238 19.67 -18.91 11.09
C THR A 238 18.65 -19.06 12.22
N PHE A 239 19.00 -19.71 13.32
CA PHE A 239 18.11 -19.84 14.47
C PHE A 239 18.40 -18.75 15.51
N PHE A 240 17.39 -18.43 16.32
CA PHE A 240 17.65 -17.69 17.55
C PHE A 240 18.59 -18.50 18.45
N THR A 241 19.52 -17.80 19.06
CA THR A 241 20.48 -18.35 20.01
C THR A 241 20.28 -17.66 21.37
N PRO A 242 20.77 -18.22 22.49
CA PRO A 242 20.65 -17.55 23.78
C PRO A 242 21.23 -16.13 23.81
N ASP A 243 22.32 -15.88 23.08
CA ASP A 243 22.90 -14.55 22.90
C ASP A 243 21.92 -13.57 22.23
N ALA A 244 21.03 -14.02 21.34
CA ALA A 244 20.01 -13.14 20.77
C ALA A 244 19.05 -12.54 21.82
N LEU A 245 18.91 -13.20 22.98
CA LEU A 245 18.06 -12.75 24.08
C LEU A 245 18.85 -12.01 25.17
N TYR A 246 20.03 -12.51 25.51
CA TYR A 246 20.79 -12.04 26.68
C TYR A 246 21.97 -11.13 26.34
N ASP A 247 22.50 -11.18 25.11
CA ASP A 247 23.62 -10.35 24.65
C ASP A 247 23.45 -9.93 23.18
N PRO A 248 22.62 -8.91 22.91
CA PRO A 248 22.37 -8.45 21.55
C PRO A 248 23.64 -8.04 20.80
N LEU A 249 24.65 -7.50 21.50
CA LEU A 249 25.91 -7.08 20.88
C LEU A 249 26.70 -8.28 20.37
N ALA A 250 26.85 -9.33 21.19
CA ALA A 250 27.50 -10.57 20.75
C ALA A 250 26.75 -11.22 19.59
N TRP A 251 25.41 -11.21 19.64
CA TRP A 251 24.58 -11.76 18.59
C TRP A 251 24.75 -11.02 17.25
N TRP A 252 24.65 -9.69 17.24
CA TRP A 252 24.90 -8.87 16.04
C TRP A 252 26.32 -9.02 15.52
N THR A 253 27.31 -9.11 16.41
CA THR A 253 28.71 -9.35 16.03
C THR A 253 28.86 -10.70 15.34
N ARG A 254 28.22 -11.75 15.84
CA ARG A 254 28.22 -13.08 15.23
C ARG A 254 27.55 -13.05 13.85
N LEU A 255 26.36 -12.45 13.73
CA LEU A 255 25.66 -12.29 12.46
C LEU A 255 26.54 -11.58 11.41
N ALA A 256 27.14 -10.46 11.78
CA ALA A 256 28.00 -9.67 10.90
C ALA A 256 29.26 -10.44 10.47
N LYS A 257 29.97 -11.06 11.43
CA LYS A 257 31.16 -11.88 11.14
C LYS A 257 30.85 -13.06 10.24
N SER A 258 29.71 -13.72 10.46
CA SER A 258 29.30 -14.84 9.63
C SER A 258 28.95 -14.37 8.21
N TRP A 259 28.07 -13.38 8.08
CA TRP A 259 27.58 -12.90 6.79
C TRP A 259 28.69 -12.38 5.88
N TRP A 260 29.61 -11.57 6.42
CA TRP A 260 30.75 -10.99 5.70
C TRP A 260 32.00 -11.89 5.71
N GLY A 261 31.93 -13.06 6.34
CA GLY A 261 32.98 -14.06 6.42
C GLY A 261 32.54 -15.39 5.82
N LEU A 262 32.62 -16.46 6.63
CA LEU A 262 32.42 -17.85 6.17
C LEU A 262 30.96 -18.29 6.03
N LYS A 263 29.99 -17.48 6.47
CA LYS A 263 28.54 -17.79 6.48
C LYS A 263 28.18 -19.08 7.21
N ASP A 264 28.94 -19.41 8.24
CA ASP A 264 28.87 -20.61 9.07
C ASP A 264 27.57 -20.77 9.88
N ILE A 265 26.79 -19.70 10.10
CA ILE A 265 25.53 -19.76 10.84
C ILE A 265 24.30 -20.00 9.95
N CYS A 266 24.48 -20.03 8.63
CA CYS A 266 23.40 -20.20 7.67
C CYS A 266 23.02 -21.69 7.55
N VAL A 267 21.73 -21.99 7.68
CA VAL A 267 21.17 -23.36 7.75
C VAL A 267 19.99 -23.61 6.83
#